data_AF-A0A925YPN8-F1
#
_entry.id   AF-A0A925YPN8-F1
#
_cell.length_a   1.000
_cell.length_b   1.000
_cell.length_c   1.000
_cell.angle_alpha   90.00
_cell.angle_beta   90.00
_cell.angle_gamma   90.00
#
_symmetry.space_group_name_H-M   'P 1'
#
loop_
_entity.id
_entity.type
_entity.pdbx_description
1 polymer ?
#
loop_
_entity_poly.entity_id
_entity_poly.type
_entity_poly.pdbx_seq_one_letter_code
_entity_poly.pdbx_strand_id
1 'polypeptide(L)'
;QTPRGRVAAREVIAATNGYSGDAFPWLKRRVMPFDAYQTVSEQMSPERVRQLLPGDRTFIDWNFNVDWIRRAPGDPTRIVFGGLTGGRNQDLRVMAERLHMRLMRIFPELSDLRFDHVWTGKCGGTFDLYPHIGSHEGIHFAVGYCFAGVPMGTLFGQKLAWRILGRKGGQSAFDRPMPSNPLYWGNPWFVPYAIDWMSRHDR
;
A
#
# COMPACT_ATOMS: atom_id res chain seq x y z
N GLN A 1 -17.51 13.07 -16.87
CA GLN A 1 -17.16 14.46 -17.23
C GLN A 1 -16.01 14.88 -16.33
N THR A 2 -14.97 15.52 -16.88
CA THR A 2 -13.84 16.07 -16.14
C THR A 2 -13.77 17.58 -16.39
N PRO A 3 -13.01 18.36 -15.59
CA PRO A 3 -12.77 19.78 -15.89
C PRO A 3 -12.17 20.03 -17.28
N ARG A 4 -11.54 19.01 -17.89
CA ARG A 4 -10.90 19.08 -19.21
C ARG A 4 -11.76 18.51 -20.36
N GLY A 5 -13.00 18.08 -20.08
CA GLY A 5 -13.93 17.60 -21.11
C GLY A 5 -14.65 16.30 -20.76
N ARG A 6 -15.37 15.75 -21.74
CA ARG A 6 -16.12 14.49 -21.63
C ARG A 6 -15.37 13.37 -22.34
N VAL A 7 -15.32 12.20 -21.70
CA VAL A 7 -14.75 10.97 -22.26
C VAL A 7 -15.88 9.96 -22.36
N ALA A 8 -16.01 9.33 -23.52
CA ALA A 8 -16.89 8.18 -23.74
C ALA A 8 -16.01 6.95 -23.98
N ALA A 9 -16.30 5.86 -23.28
CA ALA A 9 -15.55 4.61 -23.39
C ALA A 9 -16.52 3.43 -23.35
N ARG A 10 -16.23 2.38 -24.12
CA ARG A 10 -16.98 1.12 -24.08
C ARG A 10 -16.65 0.31 -22.83
N GLU A 11 -15.41 0.42 -22.37
CA GLU A 11 -14.84 -0.38 -21.28
C GLU A 11 -14.17 0.57 -20.29
N VAL A 12 -14.42 0.36 -18.99
CA VAL A 12 -13.87 1.19 -17.91
C VAL A 12 -13.17 0.30 -16.90
N ILE A 13 -11.94 0.68 -16.52
CA ILE A 13 -11.19 0.04 -15.43
C ILE A 13 -11.08 1.00 -14.24
N ALA A 14 -11.59 0.58 -13.08
CA ALA A 14 -11.36 1.23 -11.81
C ALA A 14 -10.01 0.80 -11.23
N ALA A 15 -8.96 1.59 -11.52
CA ALA A 15 -7.59 1.41 -11.03
C ALA A 15 -7.26 2.32 -9.83
N THR A 16 -8.26 2.66 -9.02
CA THR A 16 -8.17 3.67 -7.95
C THR A 16 -7.77 3.10 -6.59
N ASN A 17 -7.97 1.80 -6.36
CA ASN A 17 -7.64 1.11 -5.10
C ASN A 17 -8.13 1.90 -3.85
N GLY A 18 -7.23 2.26 -2.92
CA GLY A 18 -7.54 3.04 -1.70
C GLY A 18 -8.05 4.47 -1.97
N TYR A 19 -8.08 4.93 -3.21
CA TYR A 19 -8.56 6.24 -3.62
C TYR A 19 -9.93 6.21 -4.31
N SER A 20 -10.63 5.07 -4.30
CA SER A 20 -11.89 4.88 -5.05
C SER A 20 -12.98 5.89 -4.70
N GLY A 21 -13.13 6.23 -3.41
CA GLY A 21 -14.06 7.26 -2.94
C GLY A 21 -15.48 7.12 -3.49
N ASP A 22 -16.17 8.23 -3.69
CA ASP A 22 -17.54 8.25 -4.22
C ASP A 22 -17.63 8.00 -5.72
N ALA A 23 -16.51 7.97 -6.44
CA ALA A 23 -16.48 7.64 -7.86
C ALA A 23 -16.88 6.18 -8.12
N PHE A 24 -16.63 5.28 -7.16
CA PHE A 24 -17.01 3.87 -7.24
C PHE A 24 -17.63 3.40 -5.90
N PRO A 25 -18.92 3.70 -5.64
CA PRO A 25 -19.57 3.40 -4.35
C PRO A 25 -19.53 1.91 -3.96
N TRP A 26 -19.65 1.01 -4.94
CA TRP A 26 -19.55 -0.43 -4.71
C TRP A 26 -18.16 -0.85 -4.18
N LEU A 27 -17.09 -0.27 -4.72
CA LEU A 27 -15.71 -0.46 -4.25
C LEU A 27 -15.49 0.22 -2.89
N LYS A 28 -16.03 1.42 -2.68
CA LYS A 28 -15.94 2.16 -1.41
C LYS A 28 -16.44 1.34 -0.20
N ARG A 29 -17.41 0.45 -0.41
CA ARG A 29 -17.94 -0.46 0.62
C ARG A 29 -17.14 -1.74 0.86
N ARG A 30 -16.04 -1.96 0.12
CA ARG A 30 -15.30 -3.23 0.09
C ARG A 30 -13.79 -3.04 0.21
N VAL A 31 -13.28 -1.91 -0.26
CA VAL A 31 -11.89 -1.49 -0.10
C VAL A 31 -11.79 -0.53 1.08
N MET A 32 -10.94 -0.89 2.04
CA MET A 32 -10.62 -0.10 3.23
C MET A 32 -9.39 0.74 2.96
N PRO A 33 -9.52 2.07 2.85
CA PRO A 33 -8.37 2.94 2.69
C PRO A 33 -7.66 3.14 4.03
N PHE A 34 -6.35 2.99 4.05
CA PHE A 34 -5.52 3.35 5.20
C PHE A 34 -4.21 3.95 4.72
N ASP A 35 -3.62 4.83 5.53
CA ASP A 35 -2.38 5.50 5.15
C ASP A 35 -1.18 4.64 5.53
N ALA A 36 -0.18 4.62 4.65
CA ALA A 36 1.15 4.09 4.90
C ALA A 36 2.17 5.22 4.77
N TYR A 37 3.25 5.15 5.54
CA TYR A 37 4.27 6.19 5.61
C TYR A 37 5.63 5.63 5.21
N GLN A 38 6.40 6.45 4.51
CA GLN A 38 7.72 6.09 4.00
C GLN A 38 8.67 7.28 4.18
N THR A 39 9.93 6.97 4.44
CA THR A 39 11.00 7.95 4.66
C THR A 39 12.21 7.62 3.79
N VAL A 40 12.98 8.64 3.45
CA VAL A 40 14.30 8.51 2.81
C VAL A 40 15.32 9.16 3.75
N SER A 41 16.37 8.41 4.09
CA SER A 41 17.46 8.92 4.91
C SER A 41 18.22 10.04 4.22
N GLU A 42 18.93 10.86 4.98
CA GLU A 42 20.05 11.66 4.46
C GLU A 42 21.12 10.76 3.81
N GLN A 43 22.07 11.38 3.11
CA GLN A 43 23.19 10.64 2.52
C GLN A 43 24.13 10.12 3.61
N MET A 44 24.46 8.83 3.52
CA MET A 44 25.46 8.16 4.34
C MET A 44 26.61 7.68 3.46
N SER A 45 27.70 7.23 4.09
CA SER A 45 28.74 6.54 3.33
C SER A 45 28.16 5.26 2.69
N PRO A 46 28.55 4.93 1.44
CA PRO A 46 28.15 3.66 0.82
C PRO A 46 28.51 2.44 1.66
N GLU A 47 29.57 2.52 2.47
CA GLU A 47 29.97 1.47 3.39
C GLU A 47 28.95 1.27 4.52
N ARG A 48 28.46 2.37 5.13
CA ARG A 48 27.41 2.30 6.15
C ARG A 48 26.12 1.68 5.59
N VAL A 49 25.75 2.02 4.35
CA VAL A 49 24.60 1.39 3.66
C VAL A 49 24.84 -0.10 3.41
N ARG A 50 26.03 -0.50 2.96
CA ARG A 50 26.38 -1.92 2.73
C ARG A 50 26.37 -2.75 4.01
N GLN A 51 26.82 -2.18 5.13
CA GLN A 51 26.80 -2.82 6.44
C GLN A 51 25.35 -3.02 6.92
N LEU A 52 24.51 -2.01 6.73
CA LEU A 52 23.10 -2.06 7.09
C LEU A 52 22.29 -3.02 6.21
N LEU A 53 22.60 -3.07 4.91
CA LEU A 53 21.92 -3.92 3.92
C LEU A 53 22.92 -4.87 3.23
N PRO A 54 23.43 -5.90 3.92
CA PRO A 54 24.39 -6.83 3.34
C PRO A 54 23.84 -7.52 2.09
N GLY A 55 24.57 -7.43 0.99
CA GLY A 55 24.16 -7.99 -0.30
C GLY A 55 22.96 -7.28 -0.94
N ASP A 56 22.67 -6.03 -0.55
CA ASP A 56 21.58 -5.22 -1.08
C ASP A 56 20.19 -5.87 -0.92
N ARG A 57 19.97 -6.55 0.20
CA ARG A 57 18.70 -7.20 0.48
C ARG A 57 17.69 -6.19 1.00
N THR A 58 16.45 -6.32 0.54
CA THR A 58 15.31 -5.68 1.19
C THR A 58 14.90 -6.53 2.39
N PHE A 59 14.70 -5.91 3.54
CA PHE A 59 14.18 -6.57 4.72
C PHE A 59 12.75 -6.13 4.97
N ILE A 60 11.94 -7.08 5.40
CA ILE A 60 10.57 -6.93 5.85
C ILE A 60 10.43 -7.79 7.09
N ASP A 61 9.84 -7.25 8.15
CA ASP A 61 9.60 -8.03 9.36
C ASP A 61 8.37 -8.95 9.22
N TRP A 62 8.05 -9.68 10.29
CA TRP A 62 6.91 -10.59 10.37
C TRP A 62 5.75 -10.01 11.19
N ASN A 63 5.85 -8.74 11.58
CA ASN A 63 4.85 -8.07 12.40
C ASN A 63 3.58 -7.81 11.58
N PHE A 64 2.44 -7.67 12.24
CA PHE A 64 1.21 -7.23 11.59
C PHE A 64 1.34 -5.79 11.08
N ASN A 65 1.91 -4.90 11.89
CA ASN A 65 2.29 -3.55 11.44
C ASN A 65 3.73 -3.56 10.94
N VAL A 66 3.87 -4.04 9.71
CA VAL A 66 5.15 -4.33 9.07
C VAL A 66 6.08 -3.13 9.00
N ASP A 67 7.32 -3.33 9.42
CA ASP A 67 8.45 -2.48 9.07
C ASP A 67 9.26 -3.10 7.92
N TRP A 68 9.75 -2.24 7.02
CA TRP A 68 10.63 -2.67 5.94
C TRP A 68 11.68 -1.61 5.63
N ILE A 69 12.82 -2.08 5.16
CA ILE A 69 13.97 -1.27 4.79
C ILE A 69 14.58 -1.79 3.48
N ARG A 70 14.96 -0.87 2.60
CA ARG A 70 15.71 -1.17 1.39
C ARG A 70 16.63 -0.02 1.02
N ARG A 71 17.58 -0.26 0.12
CA ARG A 71 18.37 0.81 -0.47
C ARG A 71 17.50 1.69 -1.37
N ALA A 72 17.78 2.98 -1.39
CA ALA A 72 17.12 3.90 -2.31
C ALA A 72 17.44 3.48 -3.78
N PRO A 73 16.42 3.32 -4.64
CA PRO A 73 16.66 3.00 -6.04
C PRO A 73 17.52 4.06 -6.72
N GLY A 74 18.61 3.62 -7.36
CA GLY A 74 19.52 4.52 -8.07
C GLY A 74 20.43 5.38 -7.19
N ASP A 75 20.37 5.24 -5.85
CA ASP A 75 21.24 5.98 -4.93
C ASP A 75 21.86 5.03 -3.88
N PRO A 76 23.18 4.74 -3.95
CA PRO A 76 23.85 3.82 -3.03
C PRO A 76 24.14 4.43 -1.64
N THR A 77 23.84 5.72 -1.44
CA THR A 77 24.13 6.46 -0.21
C THR A 77 22.93 6.60 0.71
N ARG A 78 21.74 6.15 0.28
CA ARG A 78 20.49 6.35 1.02
C ARG A 78 19.73 5.05 1.21
N ILE A 79 18.95 5.01 2.29
CA ILE A 79 17.94 3.97 2.53
C ILE A 79 16.54 4.55 2.43
N VAL A 80 15.59 3.68 2.14
CA VAL A 80 14.16 3.92 2.30
C VAL A 80 13.68 3.03 3.44
N PHE A 81 13.03 3.64 4.42
CA PHE A 81 12.41 2.95 5.55
C PHE A 81 10.93 3.27 5.59
N GLY A 82 10.08 2.26 5.80
CA GLY A 82 8.65 2.43 5.89
C GLY A 82 8.03 1.53 6.95
N GLY A 83 6.90 1.98 7.47
CA GLY A 83 6.18 1.33 8.55
C GLY A 83 4.99 2.18 9.00
N LEU A 84 4.49 1.92 10.21
CA LEU A 84 3.38 2.66 10.83
C LEU A 84 2.12 2.71 9.95
N THR A 85 1.74 1.57 9.39
CA THR A 85 0.57 1.51 8.53
C THR A 85 -0.71 1.55 9.36
N GLY A 86 -1.77 2.20 8.83
CA GLY A 86 -3.11 2.13 9.41
C GLY A 86 -3.63 3.42 10.06
N GLY A 87 -2.76 4.40 10.30
CA GLY A 87 -3.19 5.75 10.70
C GLY A 87 -3.96 6.45 9.58
N ARG A 88 -4.75 7.49 9.92
CA ARG A 88 -5.34 8.41 8.94
C ARG A 88 -4.88 9.84 9.20
N ASN A 89 -4.53 10.54 8.13
CA ASN A 89 -4.25 11.98 8.09
C ASN A 89 -3.32 12.44 9.23
N GLN A 90 -2.28 11.65 9.52
CA GLN A 90 -1.32 12.03 10.55
C GLN A 90 -0.37 13.10 10.00
N ASP A 91 0.09 13.98 10.89
CA ASP A 91 1.11 14.96 10.54
C ASP A 91 2.42 14.25 10.14
N LEU A 92 2.96 14.62 8.98
CA LEU A 92 4.13 13.94 8.43
C LEU A 92 5.40 14.14 9.26
N ARG A 93 5.54 15.26 9.99
CA ARG A 93 6.70 15.48 10.88
C ARG A 93 6.61 14.53 12.07
N VAL A 94 5.43 14.41 12.68
CA VAL A 94 5.18 13.45 13.76
C VAL A 94 5.41 12.01 13.28
N MET A 95 5.01 11.67 12.06
CA MET A 95 5.26 10.33 11.50
C MET A 95 6.74 10.08 11.20
N ALA A 96 7.48 11.08 10.73
CA ALA A 96 8.93 10.96 10.53
C ALA A 96 9.66 10.68 11.86
N GLU A 97 9.30 11.38 12.93
CA GLU A 97 9.85 11.15 14.28
C GLU A 97 9.53 9.74 14.78
N ARG A 98 8.28 9.27 14.61
CA ARG A 98 7.89 7.92 15.02
C ARG A 98 8.57 6.83 14.20
N LEU A 99 8.74 7.04 12.88
CA LEU A 99 9.49 6.14 12.03
C LEU A 99 10.96 6.10 12.45
N HIS A 100 11.55 7.23 12.84
CA HIS A 100 12.92 7.29 13.36
C HIS A 100 13.05 6.46 14.65
N MET A 101 12.11 6.63 15.57
CA MET A 101 12.07 5.83 16.80
C MET A 101 11.91 4.32 16.53
N ARG A 102 11.12 3.92 15.53
CA ARG A 102 11.02 2.51 15.11
C ARG A 102 12.32 2.00 14.50
N LEU A 103 12.94 2.80 13.62
CA LEU A 103 14.22 2.45 13.02
C LEU A 103 15.29 2.23 14.10
N MET A 104 15.39 3.13 15.08
CA MET A 104 16.34 3.03 16.20
C MET A 104 16.11 1.81 17.08
N ARG A 105 14.87 1.31 17.19
CA ARG A 105 14.58 0.07 17.91
C ARG A 105 15.15 -1.16 17.20
N ILE A 106 15.20 -1.14 15.86
CA ILE A 106 15.69 -2.23 15.02
C ILE A 106 17.22 -2.11 14.83
N PHE A 107 17.71 -0.88 14.60
CA PHE A 107 19.11 -0.54 14.35
C PHE A 107 19.53 0.63 15.27
N PRO A 108 19.89 0.36 16.54
CA PRO A 108 20.29 1.38 17.49
C PRO A 108 21.46 2.26 17.03
N GLU A 109 22.34 1.71 16.19
CA GLU A 109 23.47 2.38 15.56
C GLU A 109 23.08 3.48 14.54
N LEU A 110 21.79 3.62 14.22
CA LEU A 110 21.26 4.68 13.35
C LEU A 110 20.62 5.83 14.14
N SER A 111 20.93 5.96 15.43
CA SER A 111 20.37 7.01 16.30
C SER A 111 20.62 8.44 15.80
N ASP A 112 21.76 8.67 15.15
CA ASP A 112 22.20 9.94 14.54
C ASP A 112 21.60 10.20 13.15
N LEU A 113 21.01 9.17 12.52
CA LEU A 113 20.51 9.27 11.15
C LEU A 113 19.30 10.21 11.06
N ARG A 114 19.27 11.07 10.05
CA ARG A 114 18.12 11.92 9.76
C ARG A 114 17.39 11.46 8.51
N PHE A 115 16.11 11.80 8.41
CA PHE A 115 15.32 11.64 7.18
C PHE A 115 15.17 12.97 6.46
N ASP A 116 15.58 13.02 5.19
CA ASP A 116 15.42 14.20 4.32
C ASP A 116 14.01 14.31 3.76
N HIS A 117 13.33 13.16 3.59
CA HIS A 117 12.00 13.11 3.02
C HIS A 117 11.11 12.15 3.79
N VAL A 118 9.84 12.53 3.90
CA VAL A 118 8.76 11.70 4.39
C VAL A 118 7.54 11.93 3.51
N TRP A 119 6.83 10.86 3.17
CA TRP A 119 5.57 10.96 2.45
C TRP A 119 4.59 9.89 2.91
N THR A 120 3.36 10.06 2.47
CA THR A 120 2.27 9.13 2.74
C THR A 120 1.49 8.81 1.47
N GLY A 121 0.82 7.67 1.47
CA GLY A 121 -0.10 7.25 0.42
C GLY A 121 -1.18 6.34 0.98
N LYS A 122 -2.28 6.18 0.23
CA LYS A 122 -3.38 5.29 0.60
C LYS A 122 -3.15 3.90 0.05
N CYS A 123 -3.06 2.95 0.95
CA CYS A 123 -3.23 1.54 0.64
C CYS A 123 -4.72 1.18 0.61
N GLY A 124 -5.04 0.05 0.00
CA GLY A 124 -6.39 -0.51 -0.03
C GLY A 124 -6.37 -1.95 0.46
N GLY A 125 -7.00 -2.19 1.60
CA GLY A 125 -7.24 -3.54 2.12
C GLY A 125 -8.66 -4.02 1.83
N THR A 126 -8.90 -5.33 1.92
CA THR A 126 -10.24 -5.94 1.83
C THR A 126 -10.57 -6.69 3.11
N PHE A 127 -11.86 -6.97 3.33
CA PHE A 127 -12.32 -7.67 4.55
C PHE A 127 -11.79 -9.09 4.67
N ASP A 128 -11.42 -9.72 3.55
CA ASP A 128 -10.83 -11.06 3.51
C ASP A 128 -9.30 -11.04 3.37
N LEU A 129 -8.67 -9.86 3.38
CA LEU A 129 -7.22 -9.68 3.26
C LEU A 129 -6.61 -10.27 1.97
N TYR A 130 -7.41 -10.38 0.91
CA TYR A 130 -6.97 -10.87 -0.39
C TYR A 130 -7.08 -9.81 -1.49
N PRO A 131 -6.19 -9.84 -2.50
CA PRO A 131 -6.38 -9.09 -3.74
C PRO A 131 -7.65 -9.55 -4.49
N HIS A 132 -8.33 -8.61 -5.14
CA HIS A 132 -9.52 -8.89 -5.95
C HIS A 132 -9.39 -8.29 -7.36
N ILE A 133 -9.78 -9.08 -8.35
CA ILE A 133 -9.87 -8.69 -9.77
C ILE A 133 -11.22 -9.16 -10.32
N GLY A 134 -11.97 -8.29 -10.97
CA GLY A 134 -13.33 -8.64 -11.37
C GLY A 134 -14.01 -7.55 -12.19
N SER A 135 -15.33 -7.65 -12.31
CA SER A 135 -16.18 -6.58 -12.83
C SER A 135 -17.48 -6.46 -12.05
N HIS A 136 -18.04 -5.26 -12.01
CA HIS A 136 -19.34 -4.98 -11.42
C HIS A 136 -20.04 -3.91 -12.26
N GLU A 137 -21.27 -4.20 -12.72
CA GLU A 137 -22.07 -3.29 -13.55
C GLU A 137 -21.29 -2.72 -14.77
N GLY A 138 -20.50 -3.57 -15.43
CA GLY A 138 -19.70 -3.19 -16.60
C GLY A 138 -18.39 -2.44 -16.28
N ILE A 139 -18.07 -2.21 -15.00
CA ILE A 139 -16.80 -1.60 -14.57
C ILE A 139 -15.85 -2.71 -14.12
N HIS A 140 -14.71 -2.86 -14.79
CA HIS A 140 -13.65 -3.77 -14.39
C HIS A 140 -12.84 -3.19 -13.25
N PHE A 141 -12.30 -4.02 -12.37
CA PHE A 141 -11.49 -3.57 -11.24
C PHE A 141 -10.36 -4.54 -10.93
N ALA A 142 -9.29 -3.98 -10.36
CA ALA A 142 -8.19 -4.72 -9.75
C ALA A 142 -7.74 -3.91 -8.52
N VAL A 143 -8.13 -4.37 -7.33
CA VAL A 143 -8.07 -3.58 -6.08
C VAL A 143 -7.75 -4.45 -4.88
N GLY A 144 -7.55 -3.80 -3.73
CA GLY A 144 -7.49 -4.51 -2.46
C GLY A 144 -6.25 -5.36 -2.32
N TYR A 145 -5.14 -4.93 -2.91
CA TYR A 145 -3.93 -5.75 -3.06
C TYR A 145 -3.29 -6.19 -1.74
N CYS A 146 -3.70 -5.64 -0.58
CA CYS A 146 -3.24 -6.08 0.74
C CYS A 146 -1.71 -6.25 0.80
N PHE A 147 -0.99 -5.17 0.47
CA PHE A 147 0.48 -5.09 0.37
C PHE A 147 1.15 -5.87 -0.77
N ALA A 148 0.42 -6.63 -1.58
CA ALA A 148 0.92 -7.30 -2.79
C ALA A 148 0.75 -6.47 -4.08
N GLY A 149 0.59 -5.14 -3.97
CA GLY A 149 0.20 -4.29 -5.10
C GLY A 149 1.24 -4.21 -6.21
N VAL A 150 2.52 -4.03 -5.85
CA VAL A 150 3.62 -3.98 -6.81
C VAL A 150 3.79 -5.31 -7.56
N PRO A 151 3.91 -6.49 -6.90
CA PRO A 151 4.07 -7.75 -7.63
C PRO A 151 2.82 -8.16 -8.41
N MET A 152 1.61 -7.91 -7.88
CA MET A 152 0.36 -8.39 -8.51
C MET A 152 -0.22 -7.42 -9.54
N GLY A 153 0.08 -6.12 -9.44
CA GLY A 153 -0.54 -5.08 -10.27
C GLY A 153 -0.32 -5.30 -11.76
N THR A 154 0.91 -5.62 -12.17
CA THR A 154 1.24 -5.91 -13.58
C THR A 154 0.47 -7.13 -14.09
N LEU A 155 0.42 -8.20 -13.30
CA LEU A 155 -0.32 -9.42 -13.64
C LEU A 155 -1.83 -9.14 -13.76
N PHE A 156 -2.41 -8.38 -12.82
CA PHE A 156 -3.84 -8.06 -12.84
C PHE A 156 -4.18 -7.12 -14.00
N GLY A 157 -3.33 -6.16 -14.31
CA GLY A 157 -3.47 -5.31 -15.50
C GLY A 157 -3.50 -6.12 -16.78
N GLN A 158 -2.57 -7.08 -16.93
CA GLN A 158 -2.53 -7.98 -18.08
C GLN A 158 -3.79 -8.85 -18.17
N LYS A 159 -4.24 -9.43 -17.05
CA LYS A 159 -5.44 -10.27 -16.99
C LYS A 159 -6.71 -9.49 -17.35
N LEU A 160 -6.86 -8.27 -16.83
CA LEU A 160 -7.97 -7.38 -17.20
C LEU A 160 -7.92 -7.03 -18.69
N ALA A 161 -6.74 -6.69 -19.22
CA ALA A 161 -6.59 -6.41 -20.65
C ALA A 161 -7.00 -7.60 -21.51
N TRP A 162 -6.59 -8.81 -21.15
CA TRP A 162 -7.00 -10.03 -21.87
C TRP A 162 -8.50 -10.29 -21.75
N ARG A 163 -9.10 -10.08 -20.58
CA ARG A 163 -10.55 -10.20 -20.37
C ARG A 163 -11.32 -9.25 -21.28
N ILE A 164 -10.93 -7.97 -21.29
CA ILE A 164 -11.55 -6.93 -22.11
C ILE A 164 -11.41 -7.24 -23.61
N LEU A 165 -10.26 -7.77 -24.03
CA LEU A 165 -10.00 -8.14 -25.42
C LEU A 165 -10.58 -9.51 -25.83
N GLY A 166 -11.30 -10.21 -24.94
CA GLY A 166 -11.83 -11.55 -25.21
C GLY A 166 -10.75 -12.62 -25.43
N ARG A 167 -9.54 -12.42 -24.91
CA ARG A 167 -8.40 -13.35 -25.05
C ARG A 167 -8.42 -14.41 -23.95
N LYS A 168 -7.93 -15.62 -24.28
CA LYS A 168 -7.68 -16.68 -23.29
C LYS A 168 -6.67 -16.20 -22.24
N GLY A 169 -6.81 -16.67 -21.00
CA GLY A 169 -5.89 -16.35 -19.90
C GLY A 169 -6.31 -15.17 -19.01
N GLY A 170 -7.41 -14.49 -19.36
CA GLY A 170 -7.98 -13.41 -18.54
C GLY A 170 -8.60 -13.87 -17.21
N GLN A 171 -8.79 -15.19 -17.01
CA GLN A 171 -9.25 -15.75 -15.75
C GLN A 171 -8.20 -15.59 -14.65
N SER A 172 -8.66 -15.43 -13.40
CA SER A 172 -7.78 -15.28 -12.23
C SER A 172 -8.34 -16.08 -11.06
N ALA A 173 -7.47 -16.69 -10.25
CA ALA A 173 -7.86 -17.27 -8.97
C ALA A 173 -8.35 -16.21 -7.96
N PHE A 174 -8.06 -14.94 -8.23
CA PHE A 174 -8.51 -13.78 -7.44
C PHE A 174 -9.83 -13.19 -7.97
N ASP A 175 -10.45 -13.81 -8.98
CA ASP A 175 -11.80 -13.48 -9.44
C ASP A 175 -12.82 -14.23 -8.59
N ARG A 176 -13.09 -13.66 -7.42
CA ARG A 176 -13.95 -14.23 -6.38
C ARG A 176 -14.87 -13.14 -5.81
N PRO A 177 -15.96 -13.53 -5.12
CA PRO A 177 -16.80 -12.56 -4.44
C PRO A 177 -15.98 -11.73 -3.45
N MET A 178 -16.05 -10.40 -3.60
CA MET A 178 -15.40 -9.47 -2.67
C MET A 178 -16.36 -9.13 -1.52
N PRO A 179 -16.04 -9.56 -0.28
CA PRO A 179 -16.92 -9.34 0.86
C PRO A 179 -17.07 -7.86 1.20
N SER A 180 -18.22 -7.51 1.78
CA SER A 180 -18.52 -6.20 2.36
C SER A 180 -19.07 -6.41 3.76
N ASN A 181 -19.00 -5.37 4.59
CA ASN A 181 -19.61 -5.36 5.92
C ASN A 181 -20.84 -4.45 5.92
N PRO A 182 -22.01 -4.89 6.43
CA PRO A 182 -23.21 -4.04 6.55
C PRO A 182 -22.97 -2.73 7.33
N LEU A 183 -22.04 -2.76 8.29
CA LEU A 183 -21.64 -1.62 9.13
C LEU A 183 -20.54 -0.74 8.50
N TYR A 184 -20.19 -0.96 7.24
CA TYR A 184 -19.13 -0.22 6.55
C TYR A 184 -19.64 0.49 5.30
N TRP A 185 -19.47 1.81 5.29
CA TRP A 185 -19.92 2.71 4.23
C TRP A 185 -18.76 3.54 3.65
N GLY A 186 -17.53 3.03 3.73
CA GLY A 186 -16.32 3.70 3.25
C GLY A 186 -15.56 4.50 4.30
N ASN A 187 -16.06 4.56 5.53
CA ASN A 187 -15.32 5.08 6.67
C ASN A 187 -14.72 3.90 7.47
N PRO A 188 -13.40 3.69 7.47
CA PRO A 188 -12.74 2.58 8.16
C PRO A 188 -12.63 2.81 9.68
N TRP A 189 -13.78 2.94 10.35
CA TRP A 189 -13.88 3.26 11.78
C TRP A 189 -13.20 2.23 12.69
N PHE A 190 -13.12 0.97 12.25
CA PHE A 190 -12.51 -0.12 13.02
C PHE A 190 -10.99 -0.22 12.83
N VAL A 191 -10.41 0.43 11.81
CA VAL A 191 -8.97 0.30 11.51
C VAL A 191 -8.09 0.71 12.70
N PRO A 192 -8.33 1.82 13.42
CA PRO A 192 -7.54 2.15 14.61
C PRO A 192 -7.54 1.03 15.67
N TYR A 193 -8.68 0.38 15.90
CA TYR A 193 -8.79 -0.74 16.84
C TYR A 193 -8.10 -2.00 16.33
N ALA A 194 -8.21 -2.28 15.03
CA ALA A 194 -7.51 -3.40 14.41
C ALA A 194 -5.99 -3.22 14.51
N ILE A 195 -5.49 -2.00 14.27
CA ILE A 195 -4.07 -1.65 14.38
C ILE A 195 -3.58 -1.71 15.83
N ASP A 196 -4.36 -1.24 16.79
CA ASP A 196 -4.01 -1.38 18.22
C ASP A 196 -3.93 -2.86 18.62
N TRP A 197 -4.93 -3.67 18.22
CA TRP A 197 -4.90 -5.12 18.45
C TRP A 197 -3.66 -5.76 17.82
N MET A 198 -3.35 -5.46 16.55
CA MET A 198 -2.16 -5.93 15.85
C MET A 198 -0.88 -5.54 16.58
N SER A 199 -0.77 -4.27 16.97
CA SER A 199 0.42 -3.74 17.66
C SER A 199 0.67 -4.38 19.03
N ARG A 200 -0.37 -4.94 19.67
CA ARG A 200 -0.22 -5.72 20.92
C ARG A 200 0.24 -7.16 20.67
N HIS A 201 -0.02 -7.72 19.49
CA HIS A 201 0.46 -9.04 19.09
C HIS A 201 1.88 -9.01 18.50
N ASP A 202 2.34 -7.83 18.08
CA ASP A 202 3.71 -7.58 17.62
C ASP A 202 4.73 -7.38 18.77
N ARG A 203 4.30 -7.53 20.04
CA ARG A 203 5.15 -7.39 21.25
C ARG A 203 5.53 -8.74 21.81
#